data_AF-A0A328D8Y3-F1
#
_entry.id   AF-A0A328D8Y3-F1
#
_cell.length_a   1.000
_cell.length_b   1.000
_cell.length_c   1.000
_cell.angle_alpha   90.00
_cell.angle_beta   90.00
_cell.angle_gamma   90.00
#
_symmetry.space_group_name_H-M   'P 1'
#
loop_
_entity.id
_entity.type
_entity.pdbx_description
1 polymer ?
#
loop_
_entity_poly.entity_id
_entity_poly.type
_entity_poly.pdbx_seq_one_letter_code
_entity_poly.pdbx_strand_id
1 'polypeptide(L)'
;MESVDDFRRMTKLRECVFGLVGDGFVIAAADASTGYNFTGDNTTEDNITVLDSHKLVAAVGFPADRHKIMHSIEDNWDGITWATESTANFIRAKLNNALNKGEINMVSMLECYTKRQTLL
;
A
#
# COMPACT_ATOMS: atom_id res chain seq x y z
N MET A 1 17.03 -6.35 -31.43
CA MET A 1 17.51 -5.80 -30.15
C MET A 1 16.35 -5.02 -29.58
N GLU A 2 15.59 -5.62 -28.65
CA GLU A 2 14.50 -4.91 -27.98
C GLU A 2 15.10 -3.73 -27.20
N SER A 3 14.45 -2.57 -27.30
CA SER A 3 14.97 -1.34 -26.71
C SER A 3 14.75 -1.35 -25.19
N VAL A 4 15.53 -0.57 -24.44
CA VAL A 4 15.32 -0.40 -22.98
C VAL A 4 13.89 0.09 -22.68
N ASP A 5 13.25 0.79 -23.62
CA ASP A 5 11.86 1.22 -23.51
C ASP A 5 10.86 0.05 -23.67
N ASP A 6 11.21 -1.01 -24.38
CA ASP A 6 10.41 -2.24 -24.46
C ASP A 6 10.49 -3.03 -23.15
N PHE A 7 11.65 -3.04 -22.49
CA PHE A 7 11.80 -3.63 -21.16
C PHE A 7 10.92 -2.93 -20.12
N ARG A 8 10.84 -1.59 -20.14
CA ARG A 8 9.94 -0.80 -19.28
C ARG A 8 8.46 -1.02 -19.59
N ARG A 9 8.11 -1.29 -20.86
CA ARG A 9 6.75 -1.67 -21.26
C ARG A 9 6.39 -3.11 -20.87
N MET A 10 7.37 -4.01 -20.81
CA MET A 10 7.22 -5.39 -20.36
C MET A 10 7.10 -5.49 -18.83
N THR A 11 7.77 -4.62 -18.08
CA THR A 11 7.61 -4.48 -16.62
C THR A 11 6.44 -3.56 -16.23
N LYS A 12 5.39 -3.46 -17.05
CA LYS A 12 4.18 -2.71 -16.67
C LYS A 12 3.64 -3.32 -15.38
N LEU A 13 3.80 -2.61 -14.26
CA LEU A 13 3.05 -2.89 -13.05
C LEU A 13 1.57 -2.79 -13.42
N ARG A 14 0.89 -3.93 -13.48
CA ARG A 14 -0.54 -4.02 -13.79
C ARG A 14 -1.41 -3.95 -12.53
N GLU A 15 -0.82 -3.47 -11.44
CA GLU A 15 -1.46 -3.39 -10.14
C GLU A 15 -2.30 -2.10 -10.02
N CYS A 16 -3.47 -2.20 -9.43
CA CYS A 16 -4.39 -1.11 -9.18
C CYS A 16 -5.03 -1.24 -7.79
N VAL A 17 -5.13 -0.11 -7.10
CA VAL A 17 -5.92 0.06 -5.89
C VAL A 17 -6.83 1.27 -6.06
N PHE A 18 -8.05 1.18 -5.54
CA PHE A 18 -8.96 2.31 -5.49
C PHE A 18 -9.80 2.29 -4.21
N GLY A 19 -10.24 3.49 -3.81
CA GLY A 19 -10.97 3.71 -2.58
C GLY A 19 -12.20 4.58 -2.79
N LEU A 20 -13.24 4.31 -2.00
CA LEU A 20 -14.45 5.13 -1.91
C LEU A 20 -14.73 5.45 -0.45
N VAL A 21 -14.89 6.73 -0.15
CA VAL A 21 -15.27 7.21 1.18
C VAL A 21 -16.77 7.45 1.21
N GLY A 22 -17.45 6.74 2.11
CA GLY A 22 -18.87 6.94 2.41
C GLY A 22 -19.07 7.63 3.75
N ASP A 23 -20.34 7.85 4.12
CA ASP A 23 -20.70 8.34 5.45
C ASP A 23 -20.63 7.19 6.46
N GLY A 24 -19.60 7.19 7.31
CA GLY A 24 -19.37 6.15 8.32
C GLY A 24 -18.69 4.87 7.81
N PHE A 25 -18.25 4.82 6.55
CA PHE A 25 -17.53 3.67 5.99
C PHE A 25 -16.50 4.06 4.92
N VAL A 26 -15.58 3.14 4.66
CA VAL A 26 -14.65 3.21 3.53
C VAL A 26 -14.61 1.86 2.83
N ILE A 27 -14.59 1.88 1.51
CA ILE A 27 -14.33 0.71 0.67
C ILE A 27 -12.95 0.87 0.07
N ALA A 28 -12.10 -0.15 0.20
CA ALA A 28 -10.89 -0.30 -0.58
C ALA A 28 -10.98 -1.57 -1.40
N ALA A 29 -10.55 -1.48 -2.65
CA ALA A 29 -10.43 -2.62 -3.53
C ALA A 29 -9.06 -2.58 -4.20
N ALA A 30 -8.46 -3.76 -4.32
CA ALA A 30 -7.20 -3.98 -4.99
C ALA A 30 -7.38 -5.18 -5.93
N ASP A 31 -6.65 -5.20 -7.06
CA ASP A 31 -6.48 -6.46 -7.76
C ASP A 31 -5.62 -7.43 -6.94
N ALA A 32 -5.73 -8.72 -7.27
CA ALA A 32 -4.96 -9.78 -6.62
C ALA A 32 -3.68 -10.14 -7.40
N SER A 33 -3.24 -9.28 -8.33
CA SER A 33 -2.13 -9.57 -9.21
C SER A 33 -0.82 -9.01 -8.69
N THR A 34 0.31 -9.64 -9.02
CA THR A 34 1.63 -8.99 -8.92
C THR A 34 2.05 -8.44 -10.27
N GLY A 35 2.47 -7.18 -10.31
CA GLY A 35 2.86 -6.50 -11.54
C GLY A 35 4.21 -6.92 -12.13
N TYR A 36 4.83 -8.00 -11.64
CA TYR A 36 6.23 -8.35 -11.93
C TYR A 36 6.36 -9.70 -12.66
N ASN A 37 6.44 -9.65 -13.99
CA ASN A 37 6.50 -10.84 -14.84
C ASN A 37 7.92 -11.30 -15.11
N PHE A 38 8.32 -12.43 -14.49
CA PHE A 38 9.47 -13.22 -14.97
C PHE A 38 9.15 -14.73 -15.07
N THR A 39 8.16 -15.27 -14.34
CA THR A 39 7.91 -16.72 -14.28
C THR A 39 6.43 -17.14 -14.24
N GLY A 40 5.47 -16.20 -14.24
CA GLY A 40 4.02 -16.47 -14.27
C GLY A 40 3.23 -15.42 -13.48
N ASP A 41 1.93 -15.25 -13.80
CA ASP A 41 1.06 -14.31 -13.10
C ASP A 41 0.69 -14.88 -11.70
N ASN A 42 1.12 -14.23 -10.60
CA ASN A 42 0.53 -14.49 -9.28
C ASN A 42 -0.79 -13.72 -9.23
N THR A 43 -1.91 -14.44 -9.05
CA THR A 43 -3.27 -13.87 -8.99
C THR A 43 -3.91 -14.00 -7.61
N THR A 44 -3.10 -14.23 -6.58
CA THR A 44 -3.54 -14.42 -5.19
C THR A 44 -2.86 -13.47 -4.22
N GLU A 45 -2.18 -12.44 -4.72
CA GLU A 45 -1.52 -11.45 -3.88
C GLU A 45 -2.56 -10.59 -3.15
N ASP A 46 -2.46 -10.50 -1.83
CA ASP A 46 -3.26 -9.53 -1.08
C ASP A 46 -2.51 -8.20 -1.00
N ASN A 47 -3.04 -7.20 -1.70
CA ASN A 47 -2.50 -5.85 -1.72
C ASN A 47 -3.12 -4.94 -0.64
N ILE A 48 -3.96 -5.50 0.25
CA ILE A 48 -4.62 -4.80 1.37
C ILE A 48 -4.11 -5.35 2.70
N THR A 49 -3.74 -4.46 3.61
CA THR A 49 -3.32 -4.79 4.96
C THR A 49 -4.21 -4.09 5.97
N VAL A 50 -4.74 -4.86 6.93
CA VAL A 50 -5.54 -4.34 8.04
C VAL A 50 -4.60 -3.87 9.15
N LEU A 51 -4.65 -2.58 9.51
CA LEU A 51 -3.83 -2.02 10.59
C LEU A 51 -4.53 -2.15 11.95
N ASP A 52 -5.83 -1.88 11.98
CA ASP A 52 -6.67 -2.04 13.16
C ASP A 52 -8.15 -2.22 12.77
N SER A 53 -9.07 -2.23 13.74
CA SER A 53 -10.51 -2.44 13.51
C SER A 53 -11.22 -1.40 12.61
N HIS A 54 -10.58 -0.28 12.27
CA HIS A 54 -11.16 0.82 11.51
C HIS A 54 -10.19 1.46 10.51
N LYS A 55 -9.01 0.84 10.31
CA LYS A 55 -7.97 1.32 9.40
C LYS A 55 -7.40 0.17 8.59
N LEU A 56 -7.31 0.40 7.29
CA LEU A 56 -6.60 -0.46 6.37
C LEU A 56 -5.76 0.37 5.41
N VAL A 57 -4.76 -0.27 4.84
CA VAL A 57 -3.84 0.32 3.87
C VAL A 57 -3.79 -0.59 2.67
N ALA A 58 -4.01 -0.05 1.49
CA ALA A 58 -3.80 -0.75 0.23
C ALA A 58 -2.55 -0.19 -0.47
N ALA A 59 -1.71 -1.05 -1.03
CA ALA A 59 -0.45 -0.62 -1.64
C ALA A 59 -0.18 -1.35 -2.96
N VAL A 60 0.35 -0.62 -3.95
CA VAL A 60 0.80 -1.15 -5.24
C VAL A 60 2.21 -0.65 -5.54
N GLY A 61 2.97 -1.37 -6.37
CA GLY A 61 4.34 -1.00 -6.69
C GLY A 61 5.21 -2.22 -6.95
N PHE A 62 6.54 -2.04 -6.86
CA PHE A 62 7.43 -3.20 -6.88
C PHE A 62 7.13 -4.09 -5.66
N PRO A 63 6.87 -5.40 -5.83
CA PRO A 63 6.48 -6.25 -4.70
C PRO A 63 7.49 -6.21 -3.54
N ALA A 64 8.79 -6.20 -3.83
CA ALA A 64 9.83 -6.12 -2.79
C ALA A 64 9.74 -4.82 -1.97
N ASP A 65 9.50 -3.69 -2.63
CA ASP A 65 9.36 -2.38 -1.96
C ASP A 65 8.09 -2.34 -1.11
N ARG A 66 6.97 -2.84 -1.65
CA ARG A 66 5.68 -2.93 -0.95
C ARG A 66 5.81 -3.77 0.31
N HIS A 67 6.31 -5.01 0.21
CA HIS A 67 6.48 -5.90 1.36
C HIS A 67 7.37 -5.27 2.43
N LYS A 68 8.46 -4.62 2.02
CA LYS A 68 9.39 -3.97 2.95
C LYS A 68 8.72 -2.82 3.71
N ILE A 69 7.95 -1.98 3.03
CA ILE A 69 7.21 -0.88 3.67
C ILE A 69 6.12 -1.42 4.59
N MET A 70 5.32 -2.38 4.13
CA MET A 70 4.24 -2.95 4.92
C MET A 70 4.77 -3.61 6.20
N HIS A 71 5.84 -4.39 6.09
CA HIS A 71 6.48 -5.00 7.25
C HIS A 71 7.04 -3.94 8.21
N SER A 72 7.64 -2.86 7.70
CA SER A 72 8.11 -1.74 8.54
C SER A 72 6.98 -1.02 9.26
N ILE A 73 5.78 -0.95 8.66
CA ILE A 73 4.60 -0.38 9.31
C ILE A 73 4.13 -1.30 10.43
N GLU A 74 3.99 -2.60 10.15
CA GLU A 74 3.58 -3.62 11.13
C GLU A 74 4.54 -3.71 12.32
N ASP A 75 5.84 -3.79 12.08
CA ASP A 75 6.88 -3.89 13.13
C ASP A 75 6.93 -2.69 14.07
N ASN A 76 6.53 -1.52 13.57
CA ASN A 76 6.57 -0.27 14.31
C ASN A 76 5.18 0.22 14.71
N TRP A 77 4.17 -0.63 14.53
CA TRP A 77 2.83 -0.41 15.02
C TRP A 77 2.80 -0.76 16.51
N ASP A 78 2.54 0.23 17.36
CA ASP A 78 2.52 0.06 18.82
C ASP A 78 1.25 -0.65 19.34
N GLY A 79 0.33 -1.01 18.45
CA GLY A 79 -0.96 -1.61 18.79
C GLY A 79 -1.97 -0.64 19.40
N ILE A 80 -1.62 0.65 19.55
CA ILE A 80 -2.51 1.69 20.04
C ILE A 80 -3.36 2.18 18.86
N THR A 81 -4.65 2.38 19.10
CA THR A 81 -5.51 3.04 18.13
C THR A 81 -5.12 4.52 18.02
N TRP A 82 -4.34 4.87 17.00
CA TRP A 82 -4.02 6.26 16.70
C TRP A 82 -5.19 7.00 16.03
N ALA A 83 -5.18 8.32 16.08
CA ALA A 83 -6.05 9.15 15.25
C ALA A 83 -5.68 8.97 13.77
N THR A 84 -6.66 9.12 12.87
CA THR A 84 -6.45 9.01 11.41
C THR A 84 -5.28 9.86 10.92
N GLU A 85 -5.18 11.11 11.38
CA GLU A 85 -4.10 12.02 11.00
C GLU A 85 -2.73 11.52 11.47
N SER A 86 -2.64 11.01 12.70
CA SER A 86 -1.40 10.46 13.25
C SER A 86 -0.95 9.23 12.46
N THR A 87 -1.88 8.35 12.08
CA THR A 87 -1.57 7.19 11.23
C THR A 87 -1.06 7.61 9.85
N ALA A 88 -1.73 8.56 9.20
CA ALA A 88 -1.29 9.06 7.89
C ALA A 88 0.09 9.72 7.95
N ASN A 89 0.36 10.50 9.00
CA ASN A 89 1.66 11.13 9.20
C ASN A 89 2.77 10.10 9.48
N PHE A 90 2.47 9.05 10.24
CA PHE A 90 3.40 7.95 10.48
C PHE A 90 3.75 7.21 9.19
N ILE A 91 2.76 6.83 8.39
CA ILE A 91 2.98 6.11 7.13
C ILE A 91 3.77 6.99 6.15
N ARG A 92 3.41 8.28 6.02
CA ARG A 92 4.18 9.25 5.22
C ARG A 92 5.63 9.36 5.68
N ALA A 93 5.87 9.39 6.99
CA ALA A 93 7.23 9.46 7.52
C ALA A 93 8.03 8.19 7.19
N LYS A 94 7.41 7.00 7.27
CA LYS A 94 8.03 5.74 6.85
C LYS A 94 8.38 5.75 5.37
N LEU A 95 7.44 6.15 4.52
CA LEU A 95 7.63 6.24 3.07
C LEU A 95 8.77 7.21 2.72
N ASN A 96 8.74 8.44 3.26
CA ASN A 96 9.78 9.44 3.02
C ASN A 96 11.16 8.98 3.48
N ASN A 97 11.25 8.31 4.63
CA ASN A 97 12.52 7.78 5.13
C ASN A 97 13.08 6.69 4.21
N ALA A 98 12.23 5.78 3.71
CA ALA A 98 12.66 4.73 2.79
C ALA A 98 13.09 5.31 1.43
N LEU A 99 12.33 6.28 0.89
CA LEU A 99 12.68 6.99 -0.34
C LEU A 99 14.03 7.73 -0.21
N ASN A 100 14.22 8.48 0.87
CA ASN A 100 15.45 9.26 1.09
C ASN A 100 16.69 8.39 1.24
N LYS A 101 16.54 7.16 1.73
CA LYS A 101 17.64 6.18 1.85
C LYS A 101 17.87 5.38 0.57
N GLY A 102 17.07 5.58 -0.49
CA GLY A 102 17.11 4.78 -1.71
C GLY A 102 16.70 3.32 -1.47
N GLU A 103 15.92 3.06 -0.44
CA GLU A 103 15.51 1.72 -0.03
C GLU A 103 14.29 1.19 -0.80
N ILE A 104 13.55 2.10 -1.42
CA ILE A 104 12.40 1.82 -2.29
C ILE A 104 12.45 2.74 -3.52
N ASN A 105 11.93 2.25 -4.64
CA ASN A 105 11.89 2.97 -5.90
C ASN A 105 10.46 3.31 -6.35
N MET A 106 9.48 2.42 -6.12
CA MET A 106 8.10 2.68 -6.53
C MET A 106 7.10 1.98 -5.62
N VAL A 107 6.36 2.78 -4.85
CA VAL A 107 5.20 2.37 -4.07
C VAL A 107 4.16 3.48 -4.15
N SER A 108 2.91 3.11 -4.39
CA SER A 108 1.74 3.98 -4.22
C SER A 108 0.83 3.37 -3.17
N MET A 109 0.34 4.18 -2.22
CA MET A 109 -0.47 3.72 -1.10
C MET A 109 -1.78 4.49 -1.03
N LEU A 110 -2.85 3.75 -0.73
CA LEU A 110 -4.17 4.26 -0.40
C LEU A 110 -4.46 3.92 1.05
N GLU A 111 -4.61 4.96 1.87
CA GLU A 111 -4.96 4.82 3.28
C GLU A 111 -6.47 5.00 3.46
N CYS A 112 -7.11 4.06 4.13
CA CYS A 112 -8.55 4.01 4.29
C CYS A 112 -8.94 4.00 5.76
N TYR A 113 -9.77 4.96 6.15
CA TYR A 113 -10.11 5.21 7.54
C TYR A 113 -11.60 5.46 7.68
N THR A 114 -12.29 4.72 8.56
CA THR A 114 -13.62 5.15 9.00
C THR A 114 -13.50 6.06 10.21
N LYS A 115 -14.31 7.14 10.24
CA LYS A 115 -14.42 7.98 11.44
C LYS A 115 -15.06 7.14 12.54
N ARG A 116 -14.42 7.04 13.71
CA ARG A 116 -15.16 6.67 14.92
C ARG A 116 -16.22 7.76 15.12
N GLN A 117 -17.49 7.39 15.03
CA GLN A 117 -18.53 8.15 15.72
C GLN A 117 -18.17 8.05 17.21
N THR A 118 -17.63 9.12 17.77
CA THR A 118 -17.61 9.27 19.22
C THR A 118 -19.08 9.32 19.63
N LEU A 119 -19.59 8.20 20.18
CA LEU A 119 -20.87 8.20 20.88
C LEU A 119 -20.73 9.23 22.03
N LEU A 120 -21.35 10.39 21.86
CA LEU A 120 -21.65 11.33 22.94
C LEU A 120 -22.92 10.88 23.65
#